data_AF-A0A9E8N4T3-F1
#
_entry.id   AF-A0A9E8N4T3-F1
#
_cell.length_a   1.000
_cell.length_b   1.000
_cell.length_c   1.000
_cell.angle_alpha   90.00
_cell.angle_beta   90.00
_cell.angle_gamma   90.00
#
_symmetry.space_group_name_H-M   'P 1'
#
loop_
_entity.id
_entity.type
_entity.pdbx_description
1 polymer ?
#
loop_
_entity_poly.entity_id
_entity_poly.type
_entity_poly.pdbx_seq_one_letter_code
_entity_poly.pdbx_strand_id
1 'polypeptide(L)'
;MSWSMVNFGRHSGKSLPQVIFQDPDWFFSAYEEGMFEEPLRQEADEIYRKATSIRIPQPGVKTLVAEYGPSPFKDSFIDLELVPQNQPHHADGTLTFRMEVIDLSAPRNFKKYRQIGCKALLPKIKFYLFGNSRYRLTRKRCEDFFKDNNNFAL
;
A
#
# COMPACT_ATOMS: atom_id res chain seq x y z
N MET A 1 3.70 17.93 -12.36
CA MET A 1 3.37 18.44 -11.01
C MET A 1 4.54 18.25 -10.07
N SER A 2 4.76 19.20 -9.16
CA SER A 2 5.66 19.10 -8.01
C SER A 2 4.84 18.79 -6.77
N TRP A 3 5.21 17.77 -6.00
CA TRP A 3 4.52 17.42 -4.75
C TRP A 3 4.84 18.42 -3.65
N SER A 4 3.79 18.86 -2.94
CA SER A 4 3.91 19.70 -1.76
C SER A 4 4.51 18.93 -0.60
N MET A 5 5.07 19.68 0.35
CA MET A 5 5.65 19.10 1.56
C MET A 5 4.59 19.13 2.66
N VAL A 6 4.42 18.00 3.34
CA VAL A 6 3.65 17.96 4.59
C VAL A 6 4.29 18.95 5.56
N ASN A 7 3.47 19.82 6.13
CA ASN A 7 3.91 20.89 7.05
C ASN A 7 3.51 20.61 8.51
N PHE A 8 2.86 19.47 8.79
CA PHE A 8 2.38 19.11 10.13
C PHE A 8 2.73 17.67 10.54
N GLY A 9 2.55 17.37 11.83
CA GLY A 9 2.72 16.04 12.40
C GLY A 9 4.14 15.46 12.27
N ARG A 10 4.28 14.16 12.56
CA ARG A 10 5.59 13.48 12.60
C ARG A 10 6.27 13.30 11.24
N HIS A 11 5.57 13.58 10.15
CA HIS A 11 6.08 13.48 8.78
C HIS A 11 6.25 14.83 8.08
N SER A 12 6.24 15.93 8.86
CA SER A 12 6.58 17.25 8.36
C SER A 12 7.95 17.24 7.63
N GLY A 13 8.04 17.96 6.52
CA GLY A 13 9.22 17.97 5.65
C GLY A 13 9.34 16.77 4.71
N LYS A 14 8.26 16.02 4.46
CA LYS A 14 8.20 14.95 3.44
C LYS A 14 7.05 15.18 2.46
N SER A 15 7.18 14.72 1.23
CA SER A 15 6.06 14.69 0.26
C SER A 15 5.08 13.56 0.59
N LEU A 16 3.80 13.68 0.24
CA LEU A 16 2.81 12.60 0.46
C LEU A 16 3.20 11.24 -0.15
N PRO A 17 3.78 11.14 -1.37
CA PRO A 17 4.35 9.90 -1.89
C PRO A 17 5.38 9.23 -0.96
N GLN A 18 6.19 10.02 -0.25
CA GLN A 18 7.14 9.46 0.72
C GLN A 18 6.44 8.96 1.97
N VAL A 19 5.44 9.71 2.44
CA VAL A 19 4.70 9.37 3.65
C VAL A 19 4.00 8.04 3.48
N ILE A 20 3.23 7.84 2.40
CA ILE A 20 2.49 6.59 2.18
C ILE A 20 3.42 5.37 2.10
N PHE A 21 4.63 5.51 1.55
CA PHE A 21 5.62 4.42 1.46
C PHE A 21 6.47 4.22 2.73
N GLN A 22 6.39 5.11 3.71
CA GLN A 22 7.05 4.97 5.01
C GLN A 22 6.08 4.60 6.12
N ASP A 23 4.85 5.10 6.03
CA ASP A 23 3.85 5.09 7.08
C ASP A 23 2.43 5.18 6.52
N PRO A 24 1.99 4.13 5.81
CA PRO A 24 0.66 4.10 5.22
C PRO A 24 -0.45 4.28 6.27
N ASP A 25 -0.30 3.72 7.47
CA ASP A 25 -1.29 3.89 8.55
C ASP A 25 -1.50 5.35 8.92
N TRP A 26 -0.40 6.09 9.12
CA TRP A 26 -0.48 7.51 9.44
C TRP A 26 -1.13 8.29 8.31
N PHE A 27 -0.77 8.01 7.05
CA PHE A 27 -1.37 8.69 5.91
C PHE A 27 -2.89 8.47 5.86
N PHE A 28 -3.33 7.22 5.93
CA PHE A 28 -4.76 6.91 5.84
C PHE A 28 -5.55 7.47 7.03
N SER A 29 -5.01 7.42 8.24
CA SER A 29 -5.66 8.05 9.39
C SER A 29 -5.72 9.58 9.25
N ALA A 30 -4.63 10.24 8.84
CA ALA A 30 -4.63 11.68 8.61
C ALA A 30 -5.60 12.11 7.50
N TYR A 31 -5.76 11.28 6.47
CA TYR A 31 -6.71 11.49 5.38
C TYR A 31 -8.16 11.39 5.85
N GLU A 32 -8.48 10.32 6.58
CA GLU A 32 -9.82 10.06 7.15
C GLU A 32 -10.21 11.12 8.18
N GLU A 33 -9.27 11.59 8.98
CA GLU A 33 -9.46 12.66 9.98
C GLU A 33 -9.53 14.07 9.36
N GLY A 34 -9.33 14.20 8.04
CA GLY A 34 -9.41 15.49 7.35
C GLY A 34 -8.26 16.44 7.67
N MET A 35 -7.09 15.93 8.07
CA MET A 35 -5.96 16.76 8.53
C MET A 35 -5.25 17.54 7.41
N PHE A 36 -5.48 17.20 6.14
CA PHE A 36 -4.82 17.87 5.01
C PHE A 36 -5.62 19.09 4.57
N GLU A 37 -4.98 20.27 4.66
CA GLU A 37 -5.46 21.52 4.06
C GLU A 37 -4.93 21.70 2.64
N GLU A 38 -5.53 22.58 1.84
CA GLU A 38 -5.05 22.86 0.47
C GLU A 38 -3.63 23.47 0.48
N PRO A 39 -2.74 23.09 -0.45
CA PRO A 39 -2.95 22.20 -1.61
C PRO A 39 -2.77 20.69 -1.30
N LEU A 40 -2.38 20.33 -0.07
CA LEU A 40 -2.13 18.93 0.30
C LEU A 40 -3.39 18.09 0.25
N ARG A 41 -4.58 18.68 0.39
CA ARG A 41 -5.85 17.95 0.30
C ARG A 41 -6.03 17.30 -1.07
N GLN A 42 -5.87 18.06 -2.15
CA GLN A 42 -5.95 17.53 -3.53
C GLN A 42 -4.91 16.45 -3.78
N GLU A 43 -3.67 16.68 -3.34
CA GLU A 43 -2.61 15.69 -3.46
C GLU A 43 -2.93 14.43 -2.65
N ALA A 44 -3.55 14.57 -1.47
CA ALA A 44 -3.95 13.44 -0.64
C ALA A 44 -5.09 12.62 -1.26
N ASP A 45 -6.07 13.26 -1.90
CA ASP A 45 -7.12 12.57 -2.66
C ASP A 45 -6.51 11.75 -3.81
N GLU A 46 -5.54 12.32 -4.54
CA GLU A 46 -4.81 11.62 -5.60
C GLU A 46 -4.02 10.42 -5.04
N ILE A 47 -3.26 10.62 -3.96
CA ILE A 47 -2.47 9.57 -3.32
C ILE A 47 -3.37 8.48 -2.77
N TYR A 48 -4.49 8.82 -2.13
CA TYR A 48 -5.46 7.86 -1.62
C TYR A 48 -5.95 6.95 -2.74
N ARG A 49 -6.46 7.54 -3.83
CA ARG A 49 -6.99 6.81 -4.99
C ARG A 49 -5.93 5.88 -5.61
N LYS A 50 -4.69 6.37 -5.75
CA LYS A 50 -3.57 5.62 -6.32
C LYS A 50 -3.08 4.51 -5.37
N ALA A 51 -2.96 4.79 -4.08
CA ALA A 51 -2.47 3.84 -3.07
C ALA A 51 -3.41 2.65 -2.84
N THR A 52 -4.70 2.80 -3.14
CA THR A 52 -5.69 1.70 -3.05
C THR A 52 -5.87 0.94 -4.37
N SER A 53 -5.19 1.37 -5.44
CA SER A 53 -5.39 0.86 -6.80
C SER A 53 -4.07 0.57 -7.52
N ILE A 54 -3.03 0.15 -6.79
CA ILE A 54 -1.72 -0.15 -7.39
C ILE A 54 -1.84 -1.38 -8.27
N ARG A 55 -1.39 -1.27 -9.52
CA ARG A 55 -1.43 -2.36 -10.49
C ARG A 55 -0.51 -3.50 -10.05
N ILE A 56 -1.03 -4.73 -10.11
CA ILE A 56 -0.25 -5.95 -9.84
C ILE A 56 0.68 -6.21 -11.03
N PRO A 57 2.01 -6.36 -10.83
CA PRO A 57 2.89 -6.85 -11.89
C PRO A 57 2.49 -8.25 -12.35
N GLN A 58 2.35 -8.44 -13.67
CA GLN A 58 1.97 -9.72 -14.30
C GLN A 58 3.14 -10.30 -15.10
N PRO A 59 4.18 -10.85 -14.45
CA PRO A 59 5.39 -11.33 -15.13
C PRO A 59 5.19 -12.66 -15.91
N GLY A 60 4.04 -13.31 -15.78
CA GLY A 60 3.75 -14.61 -16.38
C GLY A 60 2.39 -14.67 -17.07
N VAL A 61 2.03 -15.86 -17.56
CA VAL A 61 0.78 -16.08 -18.33
C VAL A 61 -0.46 -16.14 -17.44
N LYS A 62 -0.29 -16.49 -16.15
CA LYS A 62 -1.40 -16.57 -15.20
C LYS A 62 -1.71 -15.19 -14.66
N THR A 63 -2.99 -14.82 -14.65
CA THR A 63 -3.47 -13.63 -13.95
C THR A 63 -3.25 -13.80 -12.45
N LEU A 64 -2.45 -12.90 -11.87
CA LEU A 64 -2.21 -12.81 -10.44
C LEU A 64 -3.17 -11.82 -9.78
N VAL A 65 -3.56 -12.14 -8.54
CA VAL A 65 -4.34 -11.28 -7.64
C VAL A 65 -3.62 -11.16 -6.30
N ALA A 66 -3.85 -10.07 -5.58
CA ALA A 66 -3.30 -9.81 -4.26
C ALA A 66 -4.17 -10.50 -3.21
N GLU A 67 -3.63 -11.50 -2.53
CA GLU A 67 -4.27 -12.16 -1.39
C GLU A 67 -3.75 -11.56 -0.08
N TYR A 68 -4.69 -11.17 0.78
CA TYR A 68 -4.45 -10.63 2.10
C TYR A 68 -5.01 -11.58 3.15
N GLY A 69 -4.24 -11.84 4.18
CA GLY A 69 -4.60 -12.80 5.22
C GLY A 69 -3.69 -12.74 6.43
N PRO A 70 -3.99 -13.47 7.50
CA PRO A 70 -3.06 -13.59 8.62
C PRO A 70 -1.76 -14.27 8.18
N SER A 71 -0.64 -13.83 8.76
CA SER A 71 0.66 -14.42 8.52
C SER A 71 0.75 -15.79 9.16
N PRO A 72 1.26 -16.81 8.45
CA PRO A 72 1.45 -18.14 9.02
C PRO A 72 2.54 -18.18 10.11
N PHE A 73 3.36 -17.13 10.24
CA PHE A 73 4.50 -17.11 11.16
C PHE A 73 4.31 -16.23 12.39
N LYS A 74 3.26 -15.39 12.44
CA LYS A 74 3.01 -14.44 13.54
C LYS A 74 1.52 -14.24 13.73
N ASP A 75 1.03 -14.56 14.93
CA ASP A 75 -0.38 -14.50 15.38
C ASP A 75 -1.10 -13.14 15.25
N SER A 76 -0.46 -12.14 14.66
CA SER A 76 -0.96 -10.76 14.59
C SER A 76 -0.66 -9.99 13.30
N PHE A 77 0.05 -10.57 12.34
CA PHE A 77 0.46 -9.87 11.12
C PHE A 77 -0.47 -10.18 9.94
N ILE A 78 -0.77 -9.18 9.10
CA ILE A 78 -1.46 -9.39 7.82
C ILE A 78 -0.39 -9.49 6.74
N ASP A 79 -0.34 -10.60 6.01
CA ASP A 79 0.57 -10.82 4.88
C ASP A 79 -0.09 -10.42 3.55
N LEU A 80 0.76 -10.23 2.53
CA LEU A 80 0.39 -9.99 1.15
C LEU A 80 1.12 -10.98 0.25
N GLU A 81 0.36 -11.76 -0.51
CA GLU A 81 0.88 -12.66 -1.53
C GLU A 81 0.24 -12.41 -2.90
N LEU A 82 1.03 -12.57 -3.96
CA LEU A 82 0.49 -12.57 -5.32
C LEU A 82 0.26 -14.02 -5.74
N VAL A 83 -1.00 -14.39 -5.88
CA VAL A 83 -1.43 -15.76 -6.19
C VAL A 83 -2.19 -15.80 -7.52
N PRO A 84 -2.13 -16.91 -8.28
CA PRO A 84 -3.00 -17.09 -9.43
C PRO A 84 -4.48 -16.93 -9.05
N GLN A 85 -5.24 -16.18 -9.84
CA GLN A 85 -6.67 -15.91 -9.58
C GLN A 85 -7.49 -17.18 -9.34
N ASN A 86 -7.19 -18.24 -10.11
CA ASN A 86 -7.89 -19.52 -10.07
C ASN A 86 -7.31 -20.51 -9.03
N GLN A 87 -6.31 -20.11 -8.24
CA GLN A 87 -5.81 -20.95 -7.16
C GLN A 87 -6.90 -21.10 -6.09
N PRO A 88 -7.26 -22.31 -5.63
CA PRO A 88 -8.18 -22.47 -4.52
C PRO A 88 -7.71 -21.69 -3.28
N HIS A 89 -8.65 -21.18 -2.48
CA HIS A 89 -8.30 -20.61 -1.17
C HIS A 89 -7.73 -21.70 -0.25
N HIS A 90 -6.98 -21.28 0.77
CA HIS A 90 -6.40 -22.20 1.75
C HIS A 90 -7.46 -23.10 2.38
N ALA A 91 -7.21 -24.41 2.36
CA ALA A 91 -8.14 -25.43 2.86
C ALA A 91 -8.22 -25.48 4.40
N ASP A 92 -7.32 -24.79 5.09
CA ASP A 92 -7.18 -24.79 6.55
C ASP A 92 -8.17 -23.86 7.27
N GLY A 93 -9.09 -23.21 6.53
CA GLY A 93 -10.09 -22.29 7.10
C GLY A 93 -9.56 -20.90 7.43
N THR A 94 -8.33 -20.58 7.03
CA THR A 94 -7.75 -19.25 7.19
C THR A 94 -8.56 -18.21 6.40
N LEU A 95 -9.10 -17.20 7.09
CA LEU A 95 -9.84 -16.11 6.46
C LEU A 95 -8.87 -15.19 5.70
N THR A 96 -8.86 -15.37 4.38
CA THR A 96 -8.17 -14.54 3.40
C THR A 96 -9.18 -13.81 2.51
N PHE A 97 -8.77 -12.70 1.91
CA PHE A 97 -9.51 -12.09 0.80
C PHE A 97 -8.57 -11.71 -0.31
N ARG A 98 -9.11 -11.56 -1.52
CA ARG A 98 -8.34 -11.25 -2.74
C ARG A 98 -8.80 -9.96 -3.38
N MET A 99 -7.85 -9.24 -3.97
CA MET A 99 -8.08 -8.02 -4.74
C MET A 99 -7.30 -8.08 -6.06
N GLU A 100 -7.84 -7.48 -7.12
CA GLU A 100 -7.18 -7.39 -8.43
C GLU A 100 -6.07 -6.32 -8.49
N VAL A 101 -5.93 -5.55 -7.41
CA VAL A 101 -4.95 -4.49 -7.21
C VAL A 101 -4.23 -4.72 -5.88
N ILE A 102 -3.03 -4.16 -5.75
CA ILE A 102 -2.41 -3.94 -4.45
C ILE A 102 -3.06 -2.71 -3.82
N ASP A 103 -3.76 -2.91 -2.72
CA ASP A 103 -4.32 -1.87 -1.86
C ASP A 103 -3.49 -1.74 -0.57
N LEU A 104 -2.91 -0.56 -0.34
CA LEU A 104 -2.12 -0.26 0.86
C LEU A 104 -2.98 -0.04 2.11
N SER A 105 -4.27 0.24 1.94
CA SER A 105 -5.24 0.44 3.03
C SER A 105 -5.82 -0.89 3.52
N ALA A 106 -5.73 -1.96 2.72
CA ALA A 106 -6.35 -3.26 2.99
C ALA A 106 -6.13 -3.80 4.42
N PRO A 107 -4.95 -3.64 5.06
CA PRO A 107 -4.78 -4.09 6.44
C PRO A 107 -5.72 -3.44 7.46
N ARG A 108 -6.18 -2.20 7.21
CA ARG A 108 -7.11 -1.47 8.09
C ARG A 108 -8.48 -2.15 8.19
N ASN A 109 -8.85 -2.99 7.23
CA ASN A 109 -10.12 -3.73 7.22
C ASN A 109 -10.16 -4.87 8.26
N PHE A 110 -9.02 -5.32 8.75
CA PHE A 110 -8.98 -6.36 9.77
C PHE A 110 -9.04 -5.77 11.18
N LYS A 111 -10.23 -5.79 11.79
CA LYS A 111 -10.52 -5.24 13.14
C LYS A 111 -9.56 -5.72 14.24
N LYS A 112 -8.98 -6.92 14.13
CA LYS A 112 -8.20 -7.59 15.19
C LYS A 112 -6.68 -7.31 15.13
N TYR A 113 -6.17 -6.81 14.00
CA TYR A 113 -4.72 -6.71 13.73
C TYR A 113 -4.19 -5.25 13.70
N ARG A 114 -4.96 -4.32 14.28
CA ARG A 114 -4.63 -2.88 14.42
C ARG A 114 -3.26 -2.56 15.06
N GLN A 115 -2.53 -3.54 15.59
CA GLN A 115 -1.31 -3.32 16.36
C GLN A 115 0.00 -3.34 15.55
N ILE A 116 0.04 -3.88 14.33
CA ILE A 116 1.26 -3.87 13.49
C ILE A 116 1.13 -2.95 12.26
N GLY A 117 -0.10 -2.69 11.81
CA GLY A 117 -0.41 -1.66 10.81
C GLY A 117 0.01 -1.99 9.37
N CYS A 118 -0.45 -1.20 8.40
CA CYS A 118 -0.09 -1.26 6.99
C CYS A 118 1.43 -1.25 6.71
N LYS A 119 2.28 -0.75 7.64
CA LYS A 119 3.75 -0.77 7.50
C LYS A 119 4.32 -2.17 7.32
N ALA A 120 3.68 -3.17 7.93
CA ALA A 120 4.07 -4.56 7.86
C ALA A 120 4.19 -5.07 6.41
N LEU A 121 3.32 -4.60 5.51
CA LEU A 121 3.31 -5.02 4.11
C LEU A 121 4.46 -4.43 3.28
N LEU A 122 5.09 -3.34 3.73
CA LEU A 122 6.02 -2.58 2.89
C LEU A 122 7.18 -3.41 2.32
N PRO A 123 7.82 -4.35 3.05
CA PRO A 123 8.84 -5.21 2.47
C PRO A 123 8.33 -6.08 1.31
N LYS A 124 7.12 -6.65 1.41
CA LYS A 124 6.50 -7.46 0.35
C LYS A 124 6.11 -6.59 -0.84
N ILE A 125 5.49 -5.44 -0.59
CA ILE A 125 5.17 -4.45 -1.64
C ILE A 125 6.43 -4.03 -2.39
N LYS A 126 7.52 -3.72 -1.69
CA LYS A 126 8.79 -3.36 -2.32
C LYS A 126 9.37 -4.50 -3.15
N PHE A 127 9.24 -5.73 -2.68
CA PHE A 127 9.66 -6.90 -3.43
C PHE A 127 8.84 -7.05 -4.72
N TYR A 128 7.50 -6.98 -4.65
CA TYR A 128 6.67 -7.11 -5.84
C TYR A 128 6.84 -5.97 -6.84
N LEU A 129 6.90 -4.71 -6.37
CA LEU A 129 6.96 -3.54 -7.24
C LEU A 129 8.37 -3.23 -7.75
N PHE A 130 9.43 -3.56 -6.99
CA PHE A 130 10.80 -3.15 -7.29
C PHE A 130 11.81 -4.29 -7.27
N GLY A 131 11.36 -5.54 -7.11
CA GLY A 131 12.21 -6.73 -7.08
C GLY A 131 13.08 -6.89 -5.82
N ASN A 132 12.97 -5.99 -4.83
CA ASN A 132 13.81 -6.01 -3.64
C ASN A 132 13.07 -5.51 -2.40
N SER A 133 12.91 -6.34 -1.37
CA SER A 133 12.22 -5.97 -0.12
C SER A 133 12.89 -4.84 0.66
N ARG A 134 14.19 -4.62 0.42
CA ARG A 134 15.00 -3.53 1.00
C ARG A 134 15.18 -2.36 0.04
N TYR A 135 14.41 -2.29 -1.04
CA TYR A 135 14.52 -1.20 -2.02
C TYR A 135 14.42 0.17 -1.33
N ARG A 136 15.43 1.03 -1.57
CA ARG A 136 15.51 2.35 -0.96
C ARG A 136 14.55 3.30 -1.66
N LEU A 137 13.48 3.66 -0.97
CA LEU A 137 12.48 4.63 -1.41
C LEU A 137 12.91 6.06 -1.04
N THR A 138 13.77 6.63 -1.87
CA THR A 138 14.11 8.06 -1.81
C THR A 138 12.91 8.93 -2.21
N ARG A 139 12.91 10.22 -1.85
CA ARG A 139 11.91 11.20 -2.31
C ARG A 139 11.55 11.05 -3.79
N LYS A 140 12.55 11.22 -4.65
CA LYS A 140 12.40 11.15 -6.11
C LYS A 140 11.71 9.86 -6.56
N ARG A 141 12.17 8.70 -6.10
CA ARG A 141 11.56 7.39 -6.42
C ARG A 141 10.11 7.26 -6.01
N CYS A 142 9.75 7.73 -4.81
CA CYS A 142 8.35 7.74 -4.37
C CYS A 142 7.50 8.63 -5.29
N GLU A 143 7.98 9.86 -5.54
CA GLU A 143 7.28 10.81 -6.40
C GLU A 143 7.13 10.31 -7.84
N ASP A 144 8.18 9.72 -8.40
CA ASP A 144 8.19 9.18 -9.77
C ASP A 144 7.21 8.01 -9.89
N PHE A 145 7.13 7.13 -8.88
CA PHE A 145 6.15 6.04 -8.83
C PHE A 145 4.71 6.57 -8.91
N PHE A 146 4.37 7.60 -8.11
CA PHE A 146 3.02 8.17 -8.12
C PHE A 146 2.74 9.09 -9.31
N LYS A 147 3.75 9.55 -10.04
CA LYS A 147 3.57 10.32 -11.29
C LYS A 147 3.22 9.44 -12.48
N ASP A 148 3.68 8.19 -12.51
CA ASP A 148 3.41 7.27 -13.61
C ASP A 148 2.07 6.55 -13.42
N ASN A 149 1.07 6.95 -14.21
CA ASN A 149 -0.27 6.37 -14.16
C ASN A 149 -0.30 4.88 -14.55
N ASN A 150 0.73 4.35 -15.23
CA ASN A 150 0.80 2.93 -15.55
C ASN A 150 1.00 2.04 -14.32
N ASN A 151 1.43 2.62 -13.19
CA ASN A 151 1.54 1.91 -11.92
C ASN A 151 0.19 1.67 -11.25
N PHE A 152 -0.91 2.21 -11.80
CA PHE A 152 -2.24 2.16 -11.17
C PHE A 152 -3.30 1.61 -12.12
N ALA A 153 -4.33 0.99 -11.57
CA ALA A 153 -5.52 0.52 -12.29
C ALA A 153 -6.67 1.53 -12.11
N LEU A 154 -6.50 2.73 -12.67
CA LEU A 154 -7.40 3.88 -12.57
C LEU A 154 -7.82 4.40 -13.94
#